data_AF-A0A2B0MSL5-F1
#
_entry.id   AF-A0A2B0MSL5-F1
#
_cell.length_a   1.000
_cell.length_b   1.000
_cell.length_c   1.000
_cell.angle_alpha   90.00
_cell.angle_beta   90.00
_cell.angle_gamma   90.00
#
_symmetry.space_group_name_H-M   'P 1'
#
loop_
_entity.id
_entity.type
_entity.pdbx_description
1 polymer ?
#
loop_
_entity_poly.entity_id
_entity_poly.type
_entity_poly.pdbx_seq_one_letter_code
_entity_poly.pdbx_strand_id
1 'polypeptide(L)'
;MKKWVFISLFILCTVCVGVYIAPLFQNGVDVKIVEKGDKVNSTNTEKKEITKEQIYKGDLLLVNKDYPVQEDSIRSDTINVFQNTELVRGYVVLDRNIHLSKDIVKKFLKIVDAAEKEGVHHFLISSGYRDFKEQRNLYEKMGSDYALPAGYSEHNLGLSLDVGSTQMKMEKAPEGKWIEDNVWKYGFVLRYPKNKSNITGIQYEPWHIRYVGLPHSAIMQKNKFTLEEYLDFLKEKKEISTNVEGKEYTVSYYKVSKNTTINVPVNQHYEISGNNTDGVIMTVHK
;
A
#
# COMPACT_ATOMS: atom_id res chain seq x y z
N MET A 1 1.53 83.83 3.40
CA MET A 1 1.34 83.33 2.02
C MET A 1 2.51 82.44 1.63
N LYS A 2 2.30 81.12 1.57
CA LYS A 2 2.84 80.16 0.59
C LYS A 2 2.47 78.76 1.08
N LYS A 3 1.54 78.15 0.35
CA LYS A 3 0.97 76.82 0.56
C LYS A 3 1.97 75.77 0.10
N TRP A 4 2.27 74.77 0.91
CA TRP A 4 2.81 73.50 0.43
C TRP A 4 2.00 72.37 1.06
N VAL A 5 1.20 71.74 0.20
CA VAL A 5 0.36 70.59 0.46
C VAL A 5 1.27 69.37 0.47
N PHE A 6 1.42 68.70 1.61
CA PHE A 6 1.99 67.36 1.65
C PHE A 6 0.86 66.34 1.45
N ILE A 7 0.82 65.76 0.26
CA ILE A 7 0.00 64.58 -0.06
C ILE A 7 0.72 63.38 0.55
N SER A 8 0.20 62.86 1.67
CA SER A 8 0.62 61.56 2.19
C SER A 8 -0.05 60.47 1.36
N LEU A 9 0.74 59.85 0.49
CA LEU A 9 0.37 58.67 -0.30
C LEU A 9 0.25 57.47 0.66
N PHE A 10 -0.97 57.09 1.03
CA PHE A 10 -1.23 55.81 1.70
C PHE A 10 -1.15 54.70 0.63
N ILE A 11 0.01 54.05 0.52
CA ILE A 11 0.13 52.79 -0.23
C ILE A 11 -0.52 51.72 0.65
N LEU A 12 -1.74 51.36 0.28
CA LEU A 12 -2.45 50.20 0.82
C LEU A 12 -1.71 48.94 0.32
N CYS A 13 -0.74 48.45 1.10
CA CYS A 13 -0.21 47.10 0.93
C CYS A 13 -1.33 46.12 1.26
N THR A 14 -2.13 45.76 0.25
CA THR A 14 -3.01 44.60 0.31
C THR A 14 -2.12 43.36 0.48
N VAL A 15 -1.99 42.91 1.73
CA VAL A 15 -1.52 41.57 2.03
C VAL A 15 -2.53 40.61 1.42
N CYS A 16 -2.26 40.11 0.22
CA CYS A 16 -2.93 38.94 -0.32
C CYS A 16 -2.53 37.76 0.56
N VAL A 17 -3.25 37.56 1.67
CA VAL A 17 -3.31 36.28 2.35
C VAL A 17 -3.98 35.34 1.36
N GLY A 18 -3.17 34.65 0.57
CA GLY A 18 -3.62 33.49 -0.18
C GLY A 18 -4.08 32.46 0.84
N VAL A 19 -5.38 32.45 1.13
CA VAL A 19 -6.01 31.31 1.79
C VAL A 19 -5.86 30.17 0.79
N TYR A 20 -4.92 29.28 1.05
CA TYR A 20 -4.84 27.99 0.36
C TYR A 20 -6.08 27.20 0.77
N ILE A 21 -7.17 27.39 0.03
CA ILE A 21 -8.32 26.50 0.09
C ILE A 21 -7.86 25.25 -0.65
N ALA A 22 -7.38 24.26 0.12
CA ALA A 22 -7.22 22.91 -0.41
C ALA A 22 -8.51 22.54 -1.14
N PRO A 23 -8.46 21.91 -2.32
CA PRO A 23 -9.66 21.45 -2.98
C PRO A 23 -10.42 20.53 -2.03
N LEU A 24 -11.53 21.03 -1.48
CA LEU A 24 -12.55 20.25 -0.76
C LEU A 24 -13.30 19.41 -1.80
N PHE A 25 -12.59 18.46 -2.40
CA PHE A 25 -13.14 17.38 -3.22
C PHE A 25 -12.42 16.09 -2.85
N GLN A 26 -12.52 15.70 -1.57
CA GLN A 26 -12.57 14.29 -1.25
C GLN A 26 -14.05 13.91 -1.20
N ASN A 27 -14.58 13.46 -2.33
CA ASN A 27 -15.74 12.57 -2.29
C ASN A 27 -15.30 11.41 -1.38
N GLY A 28 -15.81 11.37 -0.15
CA GLY A 28 -15.53 10.29 0.78
C GLY A 28 -15.81 8.99 0.04
N VAL A 29 -14.81 8.09 -0.02
CA VAL A 29 -15.03 6.76 -0.60
C VAL A 29 -16.14 6.12 0.21
N ASP A 30 -17.29 5.95 -0.41
CA ASP A 30 -18.45 5.32 0.20
C ASP A 30 -18.23 3.80 0.20
N VAL A 31 -17.28 3.33 1.02
CA VAL A 31 -17.07 1.91 1.29
C VAL A 31 -18.26 1.43 2.13
N LYS A 32 -19.38 1.14 1.50
CA LYS A 32 -20.50 0.45 2.15
C LYS A 32 -20.16 -1.02 2.21
N ILE A 33 -19.69 -1.47 3.37
CA ILE A 33 -19.54 -2.89 3.67
C ILE A 33 -20.96 -3.43 3.83
N VAL A 34 -21.45 -4.10 2.79
CA VAL A 34 -22.70 -4.85 2.85
C VAL A 34 -22.36 -6.27 3.27
N GLU A 35 -22.75 -6.64 4.48
CA GLU A 35 -22.78 -8.04 4.90
C GLU A 35 -23.94 -8.73 4.19
N LYS A 36 -23.76 -10.01 3.81
CA LYS A 36 -24.76 -10.75 3.08
C LYS A 36 -26.02 -10.99 3.93
N GLY A 37 -27.02 -10.13 3.78
CA GLY A 37 -28.41 -10.46 4.03
C GLY A 37 -28.94 -11.33 2.89
N ASP A 38 -29.76 -12.33 3.20
CA ASP A 38 -30.35 -13.26 2.24
C ASP A 38 -31.01 -12.53 1.06
N LYS A 39 -30.28 -12.46 -0.06
CA LYS A 39 -30.71 -12.48 -1.48
C LYS A 39 -29.67 -11.76 -2.34
N VAL A 40 -28.89 -12.53 -3.11
CA VAL A 40 -28.19 -12.00 -4.30
C VAL A 40 -28.45 -12.97 -5.46
N ASN A 41 -28.88 -12.36 -6.57
CA ASN A 41 -29.18 -12.99 -7.86
C ASN A 41 -28.07 -13.94 -8.32
N SER A 42 -28.50 -15.05 -8.92
CA SER A 42 -27.67 -16.05 -9.59
C SER A 42 -26.68 -15.42 -10.58
N THR A 43 -25.46 -15.14 -10.13
CA THR A 43 -24.30 -14.97 -11.01
C THR A 43 -23.86 -16.34 -11.50
N ASN A 44 -23.62 -16.48 -12.80
CA ASN A 44 -23.07 -17.71 -13.36
C ASN A 44 -21.66 -17.92 -12.77
N THR A 45 -21.41 -19.09 -12.16
CA THR A 45 -20.14 -19.45 -11.51
C THR A 45 -19.63 -20.79 -12.00
N GLU A 46 -18.31 -20.95 -12.06
CA GLU A 46 -17.65 -22.24 -12.30
C GLU A 46 -16.81 -22.67 -11.10
N LYS A 47 -16.50 -23.97 -11.01
CA LYS A 47 -15.65 -24.52 -9.95
C LYS A 47 -14.18 -24.37 -10.34
N LYS A 48 -13.39 -23.71 -9.50
CA LYS A 48 -11.94 -23.62 -9.62
C LYS A 48 -11.28 -24.44 -8.50
N GLU A 49 -10.32 -25.30 -8.86
CA GLU A 49 -9.47 -25.97 -7.88
C GLU A 49 -8.51 -24.97 -7.23
N ILE A 50 -8.40 -25.04 -5.91
CA ILE A 50 -7.46 -24.29 -5.08
C ILE A 50 -6.62 -25.30 -4.34
N THR A 51 -5.32 -25.35 -4.67
CA THR A 51 -4.37 -26.20 -3.97
C THR A 51 -3.97 -25.56 -2.64
N LYS A 52 -3.44 -26.37 -1.72
CA LYS A 52 -2.96 -25.86 -0.42
C LYS A 52 -1.84 -24.82 -0.59
N GLU A 53 -1.01 -24.95 -1.62
CA GLU A 53 0.13 -24.07 -1.91
C GLU A 53 -0.32 -22.66 -2.30
N GLN A 54 -1.57 -22.49 -2.78
CA GLN A 54 -2.13 -21.17 -3.11
C GLN A 54 -2.24 -20.24 -1.88
N ILE A 55 -2.26 -20.79 -0.66
CA ILE A 55 -2.26 -20.02 0.60
C ILE A 55 -1.00 -19.13 0.72
N TYR A 56 0.07 -19.49 0.03
CA TYR A 56 1.36 -18.82 0.08
C TYR A 56 1.66 -17.99 -1.17
N LYS A 57 0.66 -17.68 -2.02
CA LYS A 57 0.85 -16.91 -3.25
C LYS A 57 -0.13 -15.74 -3.35
N GLY A 58 0.35 -14.58 -3.77
CA GLY A 58 -0.47 -13.39 -4.03
C GLY A 58 -0.03 -12.17 -3.23
N ASP A 59 -0.84 -11.12 -3.26
CA ASP A 59 -0.46 -9.79 -2.74
C ASP A 59 -0.86 -9.56 -1.28
N LEU A 60 -1.72 -10.41 -0.69
CA LEU A 60 -2.25 -10.31 0.68
C LEU A 60 -1.54 -11.23 1.69
N LEU A 61 -0.32 -11.66 1.38
CA LEU A 61 0.47 -12.51 2.26
C LEU A 61 0.86 -11.75 3.53
N LEU A 62 0.43 -12.26 4.68
CA LEU A 62 0.88 -11.76 5.98
C LEU A 62 2.26 -12.32 6.29
N VAL A 63 3.27 -11.46 6.23
CA VAL A 63 4.62 -11.80 6.69
C VAL A 63 4.92 -10.94 7.91
N ASN A 64 5.24 -11.60 9.01
CA ASN A 64 5.60 -11.01 10.29
C ASN A 64 6.39 -12.06 11.09
N LYS A 65 6.69 -11.78 12.38
CA LYS A 65 7.43 -12.68 13.28
C LYS A 65 6.85 -14.09 13.44
N ASP A 66 5.56 -14.29 13.16
CA ASP A 66 4.85 -15.56 13.37
C ASP A 66 4.67 -16.32 12.03
N TYR A 67 4.66 -15.61 10.91
CA TYR A 67 4.40 -16.17 9.58
C TYR A 67 5.54 -15.81 8.61
N PRO A 68 6.47 -16.73 8.34
CA PRO A 68 7.57 -16.48 7.43
C PRO A 68 7.14 -16.54 5.96
N VAL A 69 7.99 -15.98 5.11
CA VAL A 69 7.97 -16.03 3.65
C VAL A 69 8.23 -17.47 3.21
N GLN A 70 7.47 -17.93 2.22
CA GLN A 70 7.78 -19.17 1.49
C GLN A 70 8.58 -18.84 0.24
N GLU A 71 9.52 -19.69 -0.17
CA GLU A 71 10.36 -19.41 -1.35
C GLU A 71 9.51 -19.19 -2.63
N ASP A 72 8.48 -20.00 -2.81
CA ASP A 72 7.50 -19.90 -3.91
C ASP A 72 6.58 -18.66 -3.84
N SER A 73 6.65 -17.88 -2.75
CA SER A 73 5.87 -16.65 -2.55
C SER A 73 6.58 -15.39 -3.05
N ILE A 74 7.88 -15.50 -3.33
CA ILE A 74 8.72 -14.39 -3.76
C ILE A 74 8.37 -14.00 -5.20
N ARG A 75 8.18 -12.70 -5.45
CA ARG A 75 7.92 -12.20 -6.80
C ARG A 75 9.11 -12.48 -7.72
N SER A 76 8.83 -13.01 -8.90
CA SER A 76 9.84 -13.35 -9.91
C SER A 76 10.19 -12.19 -10.85
N ASP A 77 9.44 -11.08 -10.82
CA ASP A 77 9.59 -9.94 -11.72
C ASP A 77 10.52 -8.84 -11.16
N THR A 78 11.49 -9.21 -10.32
CA THR A 78 12.43 -8.26 -9.73
C THR A 78 13.42 -7.73 -10.78
N ILE A 79 13.63 -6.41 -10.77
CA ILE A 79 14.55 -5.70 -11.65
C ILE A 79 15.47 -4.80 -10.82
N ASN A 80 16.67 -4.52 -11.33
CA ASN A 80 17.50 -3.46 -10.79
C ASN A 80 16.88 -2.10 -11.17
N VAL A 81 16.40 -1.34 -10.19
CA VAL A 81 15.64 -0.11 -10.44
C VAL A 81 16.52 0.95 -11.12
N PHE A 82 17.77 1.10 -10.67
CA PHE A 82 18.70 2.11 -11.18
C PHE A 82 19.02 1.92 -12.69
N GLN A 83 19.06 0.67 -13.16
CA GLN A 83 19.35 0.33 -14.56
C GLN A 83 18.15 0.53 -15.50
N ASN A 84 16.93 0.67 -14.98
CA ASN A 84 15.71 0.86 -15.79
C ASN A 84 15.40 2.37 -15.88
N THR A 85 16.14 3.08 -16.73
CA THR A 85 16.12 4.55 -16.82
C THR A 85 14.74 5.11 -17.20
N GLU A 86 13.90 4.33 -17.87
CA GLU A 86 12.52 4.71 -18.18
C GLU A 86 11.60 4.72 -16.96
N LEU A 87 11.96 3.96 -15.92
CA LEU A 87 11.22 3.89 -14.67
C LEU A 87 11.75 4.84 -13.60
N VAL A 88 12.99 5.32 -13.71
CA VAL A 88 13.59 6.27 -12.76
C VAL A 88 13.28 7.70 -13.17
N ARG A 89 12.10 8.19 -12.79
CA ARG A 89 11.66 9.58 -13.03
C ARG A 89 10.80 10.10 -11.87
N GLY A 90 10.99 11.38 -11.51
CA GLY A 90 10.27 12.01 -10.40
C GLY A 90 10.68 11.55 -9.00
N TYR A 91 11.69 10.68 -8.90
CA TYR A 91 12.27 10.23 -7.63
C TYR A 91 13.76 9.86 -7.81
N VAL A 92 14.48 9.74 -6.70
CA VAL A 92 15.88 9.30 -6.65
C VAL A 92 15.97 7.86 -6.15
N VAL A 93 16.99 7.10 -6.55
CA VAL A 93 17.30 5.77 -6.00
C VAL A 93 18.55 5.90 -5.13
N LEU A 94 18.46 5.50 -3.85
CA LEU A 94 19.55 5.71 -2.87
C LEU A 94 20.80 4.90 -3.20
N ASP A 95 20.63 3.67 -3.67
CA ASP A 95 21.73 2.74 -4.00
C ASP A 95 21.50 2.09 -5.37
N ARG A 96 22.58 1.87 -6.13
CA ARG A 96 22.54 1.30 -7.48
C ARG A 96 22.15 -0.17 -7.54
N ASN A 97 22.07 -0.85 -6.40
CA ASN A 97 21.71 -2.26 -6.27
C ASN A 97 20.29 -2.45 -5.71
N ILE A 98 19.46 -1.40 -5.63
CA ILE A 98 18.06 -1.58 -5.24
C ILE A 98 17.33 -2.37 -6.31
N HIS A 99 16.80 -3.52 -5.92
CA HIS A 99 15.93 -4.35 -6.74
C HIS A 99 14.48 -4.18 -6.29
N LEU A 100 13.52 -4.20 -7.22
CA LEU A 100 12.09 -4.19 -6.93
C LEU A 100 11.34 -4.94 -8.00
N SER A 101 10.15 -5.46 -7.68
CA SER A 101 9.22 -5.93 -8.69
C SER A 101 8.95 -4.81 -9.71
N LYS A 102 9.08 -5.11 -11.01
CA LYS A 102 8.81 -4.16 -12.09
C LYS A 102 7.38 -3.62 -12.03
N ASP A 103 6.43 -4.47 -11.68
CA ASP A 103 5.04 -4.08 -11.49
C ASP A 103 4.87 -3.11 -10.30
N ILE A 104 5.54 -3.38 -9.17
CA ILE A 104 5.53 -2.47 -8.00
C ILE A 104 6.14 -1.10 -8.33
N VAL A 105 7.25 -1.06 -9.08
CA VAL A 105 7.87 0.20 -9.53
C VAL A 105 6.89 1.01 -10.40
N LYS A 106 6.18 0.36 -11.33
CA LYS A 106 5.16 1.03 -12.16
C LYS A 106 4.01 1.60 -11.34
N LYS A 107 3.60 0.91 -10.26
CA LYS A 107 2.56 1.41 -9.37
C LYS A 107 3.05 2.56 -8.50
N PHE A 108 4.30 2.50 -8.02
CA PHE A 108 4.93 3.60 -7.30
C PHE A 108 5.11 4.84 -8.18
N LEU A 109 5.39 4.70 -9.48
CA LEU A 109 5.40 5.83 -10.41
C LEU A 109 4.06 6.58 -10.46
N LYS A 110 2.93 5.87 -10.32
CA LYS A 110 1.61 6.54 -10.25
C LYS A 110 1.44 7.37 -8.98
N ILE A 111 2.05 6.94 -7.86
CA ILE A 111 2.11 7.71 -6.62
C ILE A 111 2.92 8.99 -6.85
N VAL A 112 4.12 8.86 -7.43
CA VAL A 112 5.00 10.00 -7.74
C VAL A 112 4.31 11.00 -8.67
N ASP A 113 3.72 10.53 -9.76
CA ASP A 113 3.00 11.37 -10.74
C ASP A 113 1.78 12.09 -10.13
N ALA A 114 1.13 11.51 -9.13
CA ALA A 114 -0.01 12.11 -8.47
C ALA A 114 0.42 13.14 -7.42
N ALA A 115 1.43 12.80 -6.61
CA ALA A 115 1.99 13.69 -5.62
C ALA A 115 2.62 14.94 -6.24
N GLU A 116 3.24 14.81 -7.42
CA GLU A 116 3.82 15.93 -8.16
C GLU A 116 2.77 17.00 -8.51
N LYS A 117 1.54 16.58 -8.85
CA LYS A 117 0.42 17.50 -9.13
C LYS A 117 -0.02 18.30 -7.92
N GLU A 118 0.32 17.84 -6.72
CA GLU A 118 0.07 18.51 -5.44
C GLU A 118 1.34 19.21 -4.91
N GLY A 119 2.41 19.27 -5.71
CA GLY A 119 3.66 19.92 -5.35
C GLY A 119 4.61 19.08 -4.48
N VAL A 120 4.33 17.79 -4.29
CA VAL A 120 5.15 16.86 -3.48
C VAL A 120 6.01 15.99 -4.41
N HIS A 121 7.33 16.18 -4.41
CA HIS A 121 8.19 15.66 -5.49
C HIS A 121 9.62 15.30 -5.07
N HIS A 122 9.95 15.26 -3.77
CA HIS A 122 11.30 14.93 -3.30
C HIS A 122 11.48 13.45 -2.93
N PHE A 123 10.74 12.55 -3.56
CA PHE A 123 10.77 11.12 -3.27
C PHE A 123 12.13 10.47 -3.53
N LEU A 124 12.44 9.51 -2.67
CA LEU A 124 13.62 8.65 -2.73
C LEU A 124 13.16 7.20 -2.50
N ILE A 125 13.66 6.23 -3.28
CA ILE A 125 13.57 4.82 -2.90
C ILE A 125 14.85 4.46 -2.15
N SER A 126 14.72 4.10 -0.88
CA SER A 126 15.85 3.74 -0.02
C SER A 126 16.07 2.23 0.10
N SER A 127 15.03 1.43 -0.11
CA SER A 127 15.10 -0.03 -0.04
C SER A 127 13.98 -0.67 -0.84
N GLY A 128 14.21 -1.87 -1.35
CA GLY A 128 13.25 -2.64 -2.12
C GLY A 128 13.28 -4.13 -1.78
N TYR A 129 13.20 -5.00 -2.77
CA TYR A 129 13.42 -6.42 -2.58
C TYR A 129 14.79 -6.67 -1.93
N ARG A 130 14.78 -7.51 -0.90
CA ARG A 130 15.98 -8.03 -0.24
C ARG A 130 15.91 -9.54 -0.27
N ASP A 131 16.94 -10.22 -0.76
CA ASP A 131 17.00 -11.68 -0.66
C ASP A 131 17.30 -12.13 0.79
N PHE A 132 17.26 -13.44 1.04
CA PHE A 132 17.51 -13.98 2.38
C PHE A 132 18.94 -13.75 2.88
N LYS A 133 19.93 -13.66 1.98
CA LYS A 133 21.32 -13.39 2.33
C LYS A 133 21.51 -11.93 2.74
N GLU A 134 20.96 -11.00 1.97
CA GLU A 134 20.95 -9.57 2.27
C GLU A 134 20.23 -9.30 3.59
N GLN A 135 19.07 -9.94 3.81
CA GLN A 135 18.33 -9.80 5.06
C GLN A 135 19.11 -10.35 6.26
N ARG A 136 19.79 -11.49 6.11
CA ARG A 136 20.65 -12.06 7.16
C ARG A 136 21.81 -11.12 7.51
N ASN A 137 22.51 -10.61 6.51
CA ASN A 137 23.62 -9.68 6.71
C ASN A 137 23.15 -8.40 7.43
N LEU A 138 21.96 -7.88 7.08
CA LEU A 138 21.39 -6.73 7.78
C LEU A 138 21.08 -7.07 9.25
N TYR A 139 20.47 -8.22 9.51
CA TYR A 139 20.15 -8.68 10.85
C TYR A 139 21.40 -8.82 11.72
N GLU A 140 22.45 -9.45 11.19
CA GLU A 140 23.74 -9.62 11.88
C GLU A 140 24.41 -8.27 12.18
N LYS A 141 24.27 -7.29 11.28
CA LYS A 141 24.88 -5.97 11.42
C LYS A 141 24.12 -5.04 12.37
N MET A 142 22.78 -5.04 12.30
CA MET A 142 21.93 -4.04 12.98
C MET A 142 21.28 -4.57 14.25
N GLY A 143 21.20 -5.89 14.42
CA GLY A 143 20.54 -6.54 15.55
C GLY A 143 19.02 -6.60 15.43
N SER A 144 18.41 -7.34 16.37
CA SER A 144 16.97 -7.62 16.43
C SER A 144 16.09 -6.40 16.72
N ASP A 145 16.68 -5.34 17.28
CA ASP A 145 15.96 -4.10 17.57
C ASP A 145 15.61 -3.32 16.29
N TYR A 146 16.30 -3.63 15.18
CA TYR A 146 16.17 -2.91 13.92
C TYR A 146 15.74 -3.80 12.76
N ALA A 147 16.23 -5.04 12.69
CA ALA A 147 15.98 -5.93 11.57
C ALA A 147 15.31 -7.22 12.03
N LEU A 148 14.45 -7.77 11.16
CA LEU A 148 13.87 -9.10 11.33
C LEU A 148 14.81 -10.17 10.75
N PRO A 149 14.80 -11.40 11.30
CA PRO A 149 15.52 -12.52 10.71
C PRO A 149 15.11 -12.76 9.24
N ALA A 150 16.00 -13.37 8.46
CA ALA A 150 15.71 -13.75 7.08
C ALA A 150 14.45 -14.63 7.00
N GLY A 151 13.55 -14.32 6.05
CA GLY A 151 12.25 -14.98 5.92
C GLY A 151 11.13 -14.30 6.70
N TYR A 152 11.41 -13.38 7.63
CA TYR A 152 10.37 -12.69 8.42
C TYR A 152 10.19 -11.23 8.00
N SER A 153 10.92 -10.76 6.97
CA SER A 153 10.83 -9.41 6.42
C SER A 153 9.96 -9.38 5.16
N GLU A 154 9.02 -8.44 5.07
CA GLU A 154 8.19 -8.29 3.87
C GLU A 154 9.01 -7.90 2.62
N HIS A 155 10.21 -7.34 2.79
CA HIS A 155 11.12 -7.08 1.67
C HIS A 155 11.54 -8.36 0.94
N ASN A 156 11.48 -9.52 1.60
CA ASN A 156 11.74 -10.80 0.95
C ASN A 156 10.62 -11.18 -0.04
N LEU A 157 9.42 -10.58 0.01
CA LEU A 157 8.35 -10.86 -0.96
C LEU A 157 8.49 -10.05 -2.26
N GLY A 158 9.17 -8.90 -2.20
CA GLY A 158 9.16 -7.92 -3.30
C GLY A 158 7.85 -7.13 -3.43
N LEU A 159 7.02 -7.11 -2.37
CA LEU A 159 5.76 -6.35 -2.29
C LEU A 159 5.87 -5.05 -1.48
N SER A 160 6.98 -4.86 -0.77
CA SER A 160 7.23 -3.69 0.06
C SER A 160 8.45 -2.92 -0.41
N LEU A 161 8.45 -1.62 -0.13
CA LEU A 161 9.57 -0.72 -0.40
C LEU A 161 9.66 0.34 0.69
N ASP A 162 10.87 0.80 0.94
CA ASP A 162 11.10 1.93 1.83
C ASP A 162 11.26 3.19 0.98
N VAL A 163 10.41 4.17 1.28
CA VAL A 163 10.36 5.47 0.59
C VAL A 163 10.86 6.55 1.54
N GLY A 164 11.80 7.36 1.06
CA GLY A 164 12.35 8.52 1.76
C GLY A 164 12.00 9.83 1.07
N SER A 165 12.45 10.92 1.71
CA SER A 165 12.50 12.25 1.11
C SER A 165 13.95 12.72 1.05
N THR A 166 14.32 13.36 -0.05
CA THR A 166 15.66 13.94 -0.23
C THR A 166 15.88 15.20 0.62
N GLN A 167 14.83 15.75 1.24
CA GLN A 167 14.88 17.01 2.00
C GLN A 167 14.97 16.79 3.52
N MET A 168 14.24 15.81 4.06
CA MET A 168 14.17 15.58 5.50
C MET A 168 13.63 14.18 5.83
N LYS A 169 13.60 13.84 7.12
CA LYS A 169 13.02 12.56 7.57
C LYS A 169 11.53 12.49 7.27
N MET A 170 11.05 11.29 6.94
CA MET A 170 9.66 11.05 6.50
C MET A 170 8.60 11.47 7.52
N GLU A 171 8.90 11.44 8.82
CA GLU A 171 7.97 11.91 9.87
C GLU A 171 7.63 13.40 9.74
N LYS A 172 8.50 14.18 9.06
CA LYS A 172 8.38 15.64 8.90
C LYS A 172 8.18 16.04 7.44
N ALA A 173 8.55 15.18 6.50
CA ALA A 173 8.55 15.49 5.08
C ALA A 173 7.11 15.55 4.52
N PRO A 174 6.83 16.45 3.56
CA PRO A 174 5.60 16.43 2.79
C PRO A 174 5.32 15.05 2.15
N GLU A 175 6.36 14.36 1.68
CA GLU A 175 6.25 13.01 1.09
C GLU A 175 5.68 11.99 2.09
N GLY A 176 6.10 12.02 3.36
CA GLY A 176 5.60 11.10 4.37
C GLY A 176 4.13 11.35 4.72
N LYS A 177 3.74 12.62 4.85
CA LYS A 177 2.33 12.99 5.04
C LYS A 177 1.48 12.59 3.83
N TRP A 178 1.97 12.88 2.62
CA TRP A 178 1.26 12.54 1.40
C TRP A 178 1.06 11.03 1.30
N ILE A 179 2.09 10.26 1.66
CA ILE A 179 2.00 8.80 1.68
C ILE A 179 0.90 8.32 2.61
N GLU A 180 0.93 8.73 3.88
CA GLU A 180 -0.05 8.35 4.91
C GLU A 180 -1.50 8.64 4.47
N ASP A 181 -1.71 9.74 3.75
CA ASP A 181 -3.04 10.19 3.35
C ASP A 181 -3.53 9.58 2.01
N ASN A 182 -2.62 9.16 1.11
CA ASN A 182 -2.97 8.91 -0.30
C ASN A 182 -2.54 7.57 -0.91
N VAL A 183 -1.52 6.85 -0.39
CA VAL A 183 -1.00 5.66 -1.10
C VAL A 183 -2.03 4.54 -1.27
N TRP A 184 -3.06 4.51 -0.42
CA TRP A 184 -4.17 3.57 -0.51
C TRP A 184 -4.93 3.63 -1.84
N LYS A 185 -4.96 4.80 -2.49
CA LYS A 185 -5.56 4.95 -3.82
C LYS A 185 -4.85 4.11 -4.89
N TYR A 186 -3.60 3.72 -4.63
CA TYR A 186 -2.73 3.02 -5.57
C TYR A 186 -2.47 1.56 -5.16
N GLY A 187 -3.24 1.03 -4.21
CA GLY A 187 -3.09 -0.35 -3.75
C GLY A 187 -2.06 -0.55 -2.64
N PHE A 188 -1.47 0.52 -2.10
CA PHE A 188 -0.47 0.44 -1.04
C PHE A 188 -1.05 0.83 0.32
N VAL A 189 -0.41 0.40 1.40
CA VAL A 189 -0.71 0.86 2.76
C VAL A 189 0.57 1.26 3.46
N LEU A 190 0.45 2.21 4.39
CA LEU A 190 1.48 2.42 5.40
C LEU A 190 1.47 1.23 6.34
N ARG A 191 2.47 0.35 6.23
CA ARG A 191 2.41 -0.99 6.81
C ARG A 191 2.55 -1.00 8.33
N TYR A 192 3.32 -0.05 8.88
CA TYR A 192 3.56 0.11 10.31
C TYR A 192 3.15 1.53 10.77
N PRO A 193 1.84 1.77 10.97
CA PRO A 193 1.33 3.07 11.39
C PRO A 193 1.56 3.34 12.90
N LYS A 194 1.39 4.60 13.32
CA LYS A 194 1.48 4.99 14.73
C LYS A 194 0.48 4.21 15.59
N ASN A 195 0.87 3.90 16.82
CA ASN A 195 0.02 3.28 17.84
C ASN A 195 -0.50 1.87 17.48
N LYS A 196 0.16 1.14 16.57
CA LYS A 196 -0.19 -0.23 16.19
C LYS A 196 0.95 -1.24 16.42
N SER A 197 2.03 -0.83 17.09
CA SER A 197 3.20 -1.69 17.34
C SER A 197 2.90 -2.89 18.26
N ASN A 198 1.87 -2.79 19.11
CA ASN A 198 1.35 -3.91 19.90
C ASN A 198 0.68 -5.00 19.03
N ILE A 199 0.31 -4.68 17.78
CA ILE A 199 -0.31 -5.59 16.82
C ILE A 199 0.72 -6.08 15.82
N THR A 200 1.42 -5.15 15.14
CA THR A 200 2.39 -5.48 14.10
C THR A 200 3.70 -6.06 14.65
N GLY A 201 4.01 -5.77 15.91
CA GLY A 201 5.31 -6.05 16.53
C GLY A 201 6.43 -5.12 16.08
N ILE A 202 6.15 -4.13 15.21
CA ILE A 202 7.11 -3.20 14.64
C ILE A 202 6.70 -1.77 15.01
N GLN A 203 7.69 -0.93 15.35
CA GLN A 203 7.44 0.47 15.67
C GLN A 203 6.95 1.25 14.44
N TYR A 204 6.53 2.49 14.66
CA TYR A 204 6.10 3.35 13.55
C TYR A 204 7.21 3.54 12.52
N GLU A 205 6.93 3.20 11.26
CA GLU A 205 7.85 3.37 10.13
C GLU A 205 7.15 4.16 9.00
N PRO A 206 7.26 5.50 8.97
CA PRO A 206 6.62 6.34 7.94
C PRO A 206 7.12 6.10 6.52
N TRP A 207 8.24 5.39 6.36
CA TRP A 207 8.85 5.08 5.06
C TRP A 207 8.36 3.75 4.47
N HIS A 208 7.85 2.82 5.30
CA HIS A 208 7.62 1.44 4.87
C HIS A 208 6.18 1.28 4.32
N ILE A 209 6.07 1.18 3.00
CA ILE A 209 4.79 0.93 2.32
C ILE A 209 4.73 -0.48 1.74
N ARG A 210 3.55 -1.09 1.85
CA ARG A 210 3.26 -2.46 1.40
C ARG A 210 2.15 -2.45 0.37
N TYR A 211 2.38 -3.10 -0.77
CA TYR A 211 1.32 -3.33 -1.76
C TYR A 211 0.39 -4.46 -1.31
N VAL A 212 -0.91 -4.17 -1.31
CA VAL A 212 -2.01 -5.11 -0.99
C VAL A 212 -3.12 -5.08 -2.05
N GLY A 213 -3.05 -4.18 -3.03
CA GLY A 213 -4.04 -4.03 -4.09
C GLY A 213 -5.30 -3.27 -3.68
N LEU A 214 -6.14 -2.98 -4.67
CA LEU A 214 -7.51 -2.48 -4.49
C LEU A 214 -8.49 -3.67 -4.58
N PRO A 215 -9.54 -3.68 -3.74
CA PRO A 215 -10.00 -2.60 -2.87
C PRO A 215 -9.40 -2.67 -1.46
N HIS A 216 -8.48 -3.62 -1.21
CA HIS A 216 -7.96 -3.96 0.11
C HIS A 216 -7.39 -2.76 0.85
N SER A 217 -6.46 -2.05 0.20
CA SER A 217 -5.86 -0.82 0.72
C SER A 217 -6.89 0.27 1.07
N ALA A 218 -7.95 0.43 0.27
CA ALA A 218 -9.03 1.39 0.55
C ALA A 218 -9.85 0.99 1.79
N ILE A 219 -10.16 -0.30 1.94
CA ILE A 219 -10.85 -0.82 3.13
C ILE A 219 -9.96 -0.65 4.38
N MET A 220 -8.67 -0.95 4.26
CA MET A 220 -7.69 -0.78 5.33
C MET A 220 -7.57 0.68 5.75
N GLN A 221 -7.45 1.61 4.80
CA GLN A 221 -7.39 3.04 5.08
C GLN A 221 -8.63 3.52 5.83
N LYS A 222 -9.83 3.17 5.34
CA LYS A 222 -11.08 3.63 5.95
C LYS A 222 -11.22 3.19 7.40
N ASN A 223 -10.86 1.93 7.68
CA ASN A 223 -11.02 1.33 9.01
C ASN A 223 -9.78 1.47 9.89
N LYS A 224 -8.70 2.09 9.39
CA LYS A 224 -7.40 2.21 10.06
C LYS A 224 -6.85 0.84 10.50
N PHE A 225 -6.99 -0.16 9.64
CA PHE A 225 -6.50 -1.52 9.89
C PHE A 225 -5.02 -1.65 9.52
N THR A 226 -4.30 -2.42 10.33
CA THR A 226 -3.08 -3.10 9.88
C THR A 226 -3.44 -4.30 9.00
N LEU A 227 -2.45 -4.92 8.34
CA LEU A 227 -2.70 -6.11 7.52
C LEU A 227 -3.22 -7.27 8.39
N GLU A 228 -2.72 -7.41 9.62
CA GLU A 228 -3.18 -8.38 10.61
C GLU A 228 -4.68 -8.23 10.89
N GLU A 229 -5.10 -7.03 11.32
CA GLU A 229 -6.50 -6.73 11.64
C GLU A 229 -7.40 -6.90 10.41
N TYR A 230 -6.91 -6.50 9.23
CA TYR A 230 -7.68 -6.62 7.99
C TYR A 230 -7.96 -8.08 7.63
N LEU A 231 -6.98 -8.96 7.76
CA LEU A 231 -7.14 -10.37 7.45
C LEU A 231 -8.07 -11.05 8.47
N ASP A 232 -7.99 -10.71 9.75
CA ASP A 232 -8.92 -11.19 10.76
C ASP A 232 -10.36 -10.71 10.49
N PHE A 233 -10.51 -9.44 10.10
CA PHE A 233 -11.79 -8.89 9.67
C PHE A 233 -12.38 -9.66 8.46
N LEU A 234 -11.58 -9.97 7.43
CA LEU A 234 -12.07 -10.78 6.30
C LEU A 234 -12.45 -12.21 6.72
N LYS A 235 -11.69 -12.81 7.64
CA LYS A 235 -12.01 -14.13 8.20
C LYS A 235 -13.33 -14.12 8.97
N GLU A 236 -13.63 -13.05 9.71
CA GLU A 236 -14.89 -12.89 10.43
C GLU A 236 -16.05 -12.70 9.46
N LYS A 237 -15.95 -11.74 8.54
CA LYS A 237 -17.05 -11.35 7.65
C LYS A 237 -17.33 -12.35 6.54
N LYS A 238 -16.35 -13.16 6.14
CA LYS A 238 -16.38 -14.13 5.02
C LYS A 238 -16.59 -13.53 3.63
N GLU A 239 -17.44 -12.54 3.48
CA GLU A 239 -17.74 -11.86 2.22
C GLU A 239 -18.13 -10.42 2.52
N ILE A 240 -17.53 -9.49 1.80
CA ILE A 240 -17.85 -8.07 1.84
C ILE A 240 -17.92 -7.52 0.42
N SER A 241 -18.74 -6.50 0.21
CA SER A 241 -18.71 -5.70 -1.01
C SER A 241 -18.30 -4.27 -0.69
N THR A 242 -17.70 -3.59 -1.66
CA THR A 242 -17.37 -2.16 -1.56
C THR A 242 -17.32 -1.51 -2.93
N ASN A 243 -17.51 -0.20 -2.99
CA ASN A 243 -17.23 0.61 -4.16
C ASN A 243 -15.98 1.45 -3.92
N VAL A 244 -15.06 1.49 -4.89
CA VAL A 244 -13.89 2.37 -4.88
C VAL A 244 -13.83 3.06 -6.24
N GLU A 245 -13.92 4.39 -6.25
CA GLU A 245 -13.88 5.22 -7.47
C GLU A 245 -14.87 4.77 -8.57
N GLY A 246 -16.09 4.38 -8.19
CA GLY A 246 -17.13 3.94 -9.11
C GLY A 246 -17.03 2.47 -9.51
N LYS A 247 -15.96 1.77 -9.11
CA LYS A 247 -15.76 0.35 -9.36
C LYS A 247 -16.27 -0.50 -8.20
N GLU A 248 -17.14 -1.46 -8.49
CA GLU A 248 -17.67 -2.39 -7.49
C GLU A 248 -16.73 -3.57 -7.31
N TYR A 249 -16.50 -3.91 -6.04
CA TYR A 249 -15.69 -5.05 -5.63
C TYR A 249 -16.47 -5.95 -4.69
N THR A 250 -16.24 -7.25 -4.82
CA THR A 250 -16.63 -8.26 -3.82
C THR A 250 -15.38 -9.01 -3.38
N VAL A 251 -15.17 -9.09 -2.07
CA VAL A 251 -14.01 -9.73 -1.45
C VAL A 251 -14.52 -10.86 -0.57
N SER A 252 -14.12 -12.10 -0.88
CA SER A 252 -14.59 -13.29 -0.18
C SER A 252 -13.41 -14.11 0.35
N TYR A 253 -13.47 -14.52 1.61
CA TYR A 253 -12.48 -15.38 2.27
C TYR A 253 -12.92 -16.85 2.26
N TYR A 254 -12.01 -17.72 1.88
CA TYR A 254 -12.18 -19.17 1.90
C TYR A 254 -11.09 -19.82 2.75
N LYS A 255 -11.49 -20.58 3.77
CA LYS A 255 -10.57 -21.41 4.55
C LYS A 255 -10.07 -22.58 3.69
N VAL A 256 -8.76 -22.80 3.67
CA VAL A 256 -8.12 -23.86 2.89
C VAL A 256 -7.15 -24.60 3.80
N SER A 257 -7.38 -25.90 4.03
CA SER A 257 -6.46 -26.77 4.79
C SER A 257 -5.89 -27.92 3.96
N LYS A 258 -6.52 -28.20 2.82
CA LYS A 258 -6.18 -29.19 1.79
C LYS A 258 -6.73 -28.70 0.46
N ASN A 259 -6.38 -29.35 -0.64
CA ASN A 259 -6.94 -29.05 -1.95
C ASN A 259 -8.47 -29.04 -1.88
N THR A 260 -9.07 -27.98 -2.43
CA THR A 260 -10.49 -27.72 -2.38
C THR A 260 -10.96 -27.11 -3.70
N THR A 261 -12.26 -26.89 -3.83
CA THR A 261 -12.83 -26.11 -4.94
C THR A 261 -13.59 -24.93 -4.40
N ILE A 262 -13.50 -23.79 -5.07
CA ILE A 262 -14.31 -22.61 -4.80
C ILE A 262 -15.09 -22.23 -6.06
N ASN A 263 -16.21 -21.54 -5.89
CA ASN A 263 -16.97 -20.98 -7.00
C ASN A 263 -16.36 -19.64 -7.40
N VAL A 264 -15.97 -19.51 -8.66
CA VAL A 264 -15.45 -18.27 -9.24
C VAL A 264 -16.45 -17.73 -10.28
N PRO A 265 -16.54 -16.41 -10.46
CA PRO A 265 -17.49 -15.83 -11.41
C PRO A 265 -17.05 -16.10 -12.86
N VAL A 266 -18.03 -16.40 -13.72
CA VAL A 266 -17.81 -16.50 -15.17
C VAL A 266 -17.89 -15.10 -15.79
N ASN A 267 -17.00 -14.79 -16.74
CA ASN A 267 -16.94 -13.52 -17.47
C ASN A 267 -16.74 -12.25 -16.61
N GLN A 268 -16.18 -12.39 -15.41
CA GLN A 268 -15.73 -11.26 -14.59
C GLN A 268 -14.25 -11.45 -14.25
N HIS A 269 -13.55 -10.33 -14.11
CA HIS A 269 -12.17 -10.37 -13.62
C HIS A 269 -12.16 -10.65 -12.11
N TYR A 270 -11.31 -11.59 -11.73
CA TYR A 270 -11.07 -11.92 -10.34
C TYR A 270 -9.58 -12.18 -10.09
N GLU A 271 -9.17 -11.92 -8.86
CA GLU A 271 -7.84 -12.22 -8.34
C GLU A 271 -7.98 -13.14 -7.13
N ILE A 272 -6.98 -13.99 -6.89
CA ILE A 272 -6.92 -14.85 -5.71
C ILE A 272 -5.56 -14.65 -5.05
N SER A 273 -5.59 -14.31 -3.77
CA SER A 273 -4.41 -14.23 -2.93
C SER A 273 -4.55 -15.14 -1.73
N GLY A 274 -3.53 -15.90 -1.42
CA GLY A 274 -3.37 -16.47 -0.09
C GLY A 274 -3.20 -15.39 0.97
N ASN A 275 -3.42 -15.77 2.23
CA ASN A 275 -3.17 -14.91 3.40
C ASN A 275 -1.92 -15.32 4.19
N ASN A 276 -1.13 -16.27 3.67
CA ASN A 276 0.05 -16.87 4.30
C ASN A 276 -0.21 -17.70 5.59
N THR A 277 -1.46 -17.99 5.93
CA THR A 277 -1.80 -18.70 7.18
C THR A 277 -2.76 -19.88 6.97
N ASP A 278 -3.86 -19.56 6.32
CA ASP A 278 -5.19 -20.11 6.50
C ASP A 278 -6.05 -20.62 5.36
N GLY A 279 -5.81 -20.01 4.20
CA GLY A 279 -6.88 -19.74 3.27
C GLY A 279 -6.51 -18.70 2.23
N VAL A 280 -7.51 -18.39 1.41
CA VAL A 280 -7.39 -17.51 0.26
C VAL A 280 -8.49 -16.44 0.29
N ILE A 281 -8.18 -15.28 -0.27
CA ILE A 281 -9.08 -14.18 -0.52
C ILE A 281 -9.29 -14.11 -2.03
N MET A 282 -10.55 -14.16 -2.46
CA MET A 282 -10.94 -13.89 -3.83
C MET A 282 -11.47 -12.46 -3.93
N THR A 283 -10.97 -11.70 -4.89
CA THR A 283 -11.40 -10.34 -5.16
C THR A 283 -11.99 -10.28 -6.56
N VAL A 284 -13.29 -10.07 -6.65
CA VAL A 284 -14.04 -9.92 -7.91
C VAL A 284 -14.30 -8.44 -8.13
N HIS A 285 -14.17 -7.97 -9.37
CA HIS A 285 -14.51 -6.59 -9.70
C HIS A 285 -15.20 -6.46 -11.05
N LYS A 286 -16.04 -5.43 -11.17
CA LYS A 286 -16.82 -5.11 -12.38
C LYS A 286 -16.37 -3.80 -13.02
#